data_AF-A0A1S4J450-F1
#
_entry.id   AF-A0A1S4J450-F1
#
_cell.length_a   1.000
_cell.length_b   1.000
_cell.length_c   1.000
_cell.angle_alpha   90.00
_cell.angle_beta   90.00
_cell.angle_gamma   90.00
#
_symmetry.space_group_name_H-M   'P 1'
#
loop_
_entity.id
_entity.type
_entity.pdbx_description
1 polymer ?
#
loop_
_entity_poly.entity_id
_entity_poly.type
_entity_poly.pdbx_seq_one_letter_code
_entity_poly.pdbx_strand_id
1 'polypeptide(L)' 'DDPVPATDEDETKEKRTDDISSWDADFLKVDQGTLFEIIWAANYLDIKGLLDVSCKTVANMIKG' A
#
# COMPACT_ATOMS: atom_id res chain seq x y z
N ASP A 1 -2.15 -37.02 13.23
CA ASP A 1 -2.09 -36.53 11.84
C ASP A 1 -2.96 -35.29 11.84
N ASP A 2 -2.39 -34.21 12.37
CA ASP A 2 -3.07 -32.93 12.52
C ASP A 2 -2.64 -32.06 11.35
N PRO A 3 -3.55 -31.58 10.51
CA PRO A 3 -3.18 -30.72 9.40
C PRO A 3 -2.67 -29.39 9.98
N VAL A 4 -1.41 -29.09 9.69
CA VAL A 4 -0.79 -27.80 9.97
C VAL A 4 -1.62 -26.74 9.23
N PRO A 5 -2.08 -25.67 9.91
CA PRO A 5 -2.81 -24.61 9.23
C PRO A 5 -1.88 -24.00 8.17
N ALA A 6 -2.41 -23.81 6.96
CA ALA A 6 -1.73 -23.08 5.91
C ALA A 6 -1.39 -21.69 6.47
N THR A 7 -0.12 -21.50 6.83
CA THR A 7 0.42 -20.19 7.16
C THR A 7 0.30 -19.37 5.89
N ASP A 8 -0.55 -18.34 5.92
CA ASP A 8 -0.62 -17.31 4.89
C ASP A 8 0.81 -16.79 4.66
N GLU A 9 1.45 -17.27 3.59
CA GLU A 9 2.84 -16.94 3.22
C GLU A 9 3.01 -15.47 2.80
N ASP A 10 1.99 -14.64 3.01
CA ASP A 10 1.91 -13.24 2.62
C ASP A 10 2.17 -12.27 3.78
N GLU A 11 2.46 -12.76 5.00
CA GLU A 11 2.77 -11.89 6.15
C GLU A 11 4.24 -11.44 6.22
N THR A 12 5.15 -12.02 5.43
CA THR A 12 6.61 -11.82 5.55
C THR A 12 7.30 -11.26 4.31
N LYS A 13 6.57 -10.82 3.27
CA LYS A 13 7.19 -9.95 2.27
C LYS A 13 7.38 -8.59 2.93
N GLU A 14 8.61 -8.33 3.39
CA GLU A 14 9.05 -7.03 3.88
C GLU A 14 8.34 -5.93 3.10
N LYS A 15 7.70 -4.98 3.81
CA LYS A 15 7.00 -3.83 3.24
C LYS A 15 7.99 -2.92 2.50
N ARG A 16 8.52 -3.40 1.39
CA ARG A 16 9.39 -2.66 0.49
C ARG A 16 8.52 -1.56 -0.08
N THR A 17 8.91 -0.33 0.22
CA THR A 17 8.29 0.88 -0.33
C THR A 17 8.43 0.94 -1.84
N ASP A 18 9.34 0.12 -2.38
CA ASP A 18 9.71 0.03 -3.79
C ASP A 18 8.76 -0.90 -4.59
N ASP A 19 7.89 -1.65 -3.91
CA ASP A 19 6.92 -2.56 -4.55
C ASP A 19 5.60 -1.81 -4.85
N ILE A 20 5.68 -0.85 -5.78
CA ILE A 20 4.54 -0.11 -6.35
C ILE A 20 4.52 -0.38 -7.85
N SER A 21 3.37 -0.80 -8.38
CA SER A 21 3.25 -1.03 -9.82
C SER A 21 3.34 0.29 -10.60
N SER A 22 3.76 0.25 -11.87
CA SER A 22 3.78 1.46 -12.70
C SER A 22 2.40 2.12 -12.81
N TRP A 23 1.35 1.31 -12.84
CA TRP A 23 -0.02 1.81 -12.89
C TRP A 23 -0.41 2.53 -11.60
N ASP A 24 -0.10 1.96 -10.43
CA ASP A 24 -0.37 2.60 -9.13
C ASP A 24 0.44 3.89 -8.97
N ALA A 25 1.69 3.90 -9.43
CA ALA A 25 2.54 5.09 -9.41
C ALA A 25 1.97 6.21 -10.30
N ASP A 26 1.48 5.87 -11.49
CA ASP A 26 0.82 6.83 -12.38
C ASP A 26 -0.54 7.28 -11.84
N PHE A 27 -1.31 6.39 -11.22
CA PHE A 27 -2.60 6.70 -10.59
C PHE A 27 -2.44 7.65 -9.40
N LEU A 28 -1.43 7.42 -8.56
CA LEU A 28 -1.13 8.25 -7.39
C LEU A 28 -0.30 9.49 -7.73
N LYS A 29 -0.04 9.76 -9.01
CA LYS A 29 0.60 10.97 -9.51
C LYS A 29 -0.38 12.16 -9.50
N VAL A 30 -0.87 12.49 -8.32
CA VAL A 30 -1.77 13.60 -8.03
C VAL A 30 -1.06 14.62 -7.14
N ASP A 31 -1.70 15.76 -6.88
CA ASP A 31 -1.20 16.69 -5.88
C ASP A 31 -1.29 16.10 -4.46
N GLN A 32 -0.51 16.65 -3.53
CA GLN A 32 -0.44 16.14 -2.15
C GLN A 32 -1.78 16.17 -1.43
N GLY A 33 -2.63 17.18 -1.69
CA GLY A 33 -3.94 17.30 -1.08
C GLY A 33 -4.83 16.12 -1.47
N THR A 34 -4.92 15.87 -2.78
CA THR A 34 -5.66 14.72 -3.33
C THR A 34 -5.09 13.39 -2.82
N LEU A 35 -3.77 13.24 -2.70
CA LEU A 35 -3.16 12.01 -2.17
C LEU A 35 -3.58 11.74 -0.72
N PHE A 36 -3.61 12.76 0.14
CA PHE A 36 -4.07 12.61 1.53
C PHE A 36 -5.56 12.29 1.61
N GLU A 37 -6.40 12.89 0.76
CA GLU A 37 -7.81 12.55 0.67
C GLU A 37 -8.01 11.08 0.25
N ILE A 38 -7.22 10.59 -0.71
CA ILE A 38 -7.23 9.17 -1.12
C ILE A 38 -6.85 8.27 0.06
N ILE A 39 -5.82 8.61 0.83
CA ILE A 39 -5.41 7.85 2.03
C ILE A 39 -6.55 7.78 3.04
N TRP A 40 -7.20 8.92 3.33
CA TRP A 40 -8.32 8.95 4.27
C TRP A 40 -9.53 8.18 3.77
N ALA A 41 -9.87 8.32 2.48
CA ALA A 41 -10.97 7.57 1.87
C ALA A 41 -10.68 6.05 1.87
N ALA A 42 -9.46 5.64 1.53
CA ALA A 42 -9.04 4.25 1.55
C ALA A 42 -9.12 3.65 2.97
N ASN A 43 -8.70 4.40 3.98
CA ASN A 43 -8.82 4.00 5.39
C ASN A 43 -10.28 3.94 5.85
N TYR A 44 -11.12 4.91 5.47
CA TYR A 44 -12.54 4.92 5.83
C TYR A 44 -13.32 3.76 5.18
N LEU A 45 -12.98 3.41 3.94
CA LEU A 45 -13.64 2.33 3.18
C LEU A 45 -13.00 0.95 3.41
N ASP A 46 -11.97 0.85 4.26
CA ASP A 46 -11.19 -0.37 4.54
C ASP A 46 -10.59 -1.05 3.30
N ILE A 47 -10.10 -0.24 2.34
CA ILE A 47 -9.45 -0.74 1.12
C ILE A 47 -7.94 -0.85 1.38
N LYS A 48 -7.53 -1.95 2.01
CA LYS A 48 -6.13 -2.19 2.43
C LYS A 48 -5.11 -2.02 1.30
N GLY A 49 -5.41 -2.52 0.11
CA GLY A 49 -4.50 -2.42 -1.04
C GLY A 49 -4.22 -0.97 -1.43
N LEU A 50 -5.26 -0.14 -1.53
CA LEU A 50 -5.14 1.28 -1.85
C LEU A 50 -4.44 2.06 -0.75
N LEU A 51 -4.74 1.74 0.51
CA LEU A 51 -4.08 2.36 1.66
C LEU A 51 -2.58 2.05 1.68
N ASP A 52 -2.18 0.80 1.39
CA ASP A 52 -0.78 0.40 1.36
C ASP A 52 0.00 1.10 0.25
N VAL A 53 -0.50 1.11 -1.00
CA VAL A 53 0.20 1.76 -2.12
C VAL A 53 0.31 3.28 -1.95
N SER A 54 -0.71 3.92 -1.37
CA SER A 54 -0.68 5.36 -1.08
C SER A 54 0.28 5.69 0.06
N CYS A 55 0.33 4.89 1.12
CA CYS A 55 1.32 5.03 2.18
C CYS A 55 2.76 4.78 1.68
N LYS A 56 2.98 3.78 0.82
CA LYS A 56 4.28 3.52 0.18
C LYS A 56 4.71 4.70 -0.69
N THR A 57 3.78 5.31 -1.42
CA THR A 57 4.05 6.50 -2.24
C THR A 57 4.54 7.67 -1.38
N VAL A 58 3.88 7.94 -0.25
CA VAL A 58 4.34 8.96 0.71
C VAL A 58 5.71 8.60 1.30
N ALA A 59 5.92 7.33 1.65
CA ALA A 59 7.22 6.87 2.16
C ALA A 59 8.35 7.08 1.14
N ASN A 60 8.10 6.84 -0.15
CA ASN A 60 9.07 7.11 -1.22
C ASN A 60 9.35 8.61 -1.39
N MET A 61 8.36 9.48 -1.18
CA MET A 61 8.57 10.94 -1.19
C MET A 61 9.46 11.41 -0.02
N ILE A 62 9.41 10.72 1.12
CA ILE A 62 10.24 11.03 2.31
C ILE A 62 11.65 10.46 2.16
N LYS A 63 11.79 9.28 1.54
CA LYS A 63 13.06 8.56 1.38
C LYS A 63 14.07 9.20 0.41
N GLY A 64 13.67 10.27 -0.30
CA GLY A 64 14.42 10.98 -1.35
C GLY A 64 15.94 10.83 -1.31
#